data_AF-A0A524I1K2-F1
#
_entry.id   AF-A0A524I1K2-F1
#
_cell.length_a   1.000
_cell.length_b   1.000
_cell.length_c   1.000
_cell.angle_alpha   90.00
_cell.angle_beta   90.00
_cell.angle_gamma   90.00
#
_symmetry.space_group_name_H-M   'P 1'
#
loop_
_entity.id
_entity.type
_entity.pdbx_description
1 polymer ?
#
loop_
_entity_poly.entity_id
_entity_poly.type
_entity_poly.pdbx_seq_one_letter_code
_entity_poly.pdbx_strand_id
1 'polypeptide(L)' 'MKNKIFDEKMGGRTGHGLHFVFRLLQVTGMGIREAPEPGKGARFVIQVPKCCVRSKRTNVVLREK' A
#
# COMPACT_ATOMS: atom_id res chain seq x y z
N MET A 1 -16.80 -3.82 5.50
CA MET A 1 -15.96 -2.73 6.03
C MET A 1 -14.49 -3.14 5.88
N LYS A 2 -13.76 -2.57 4.91
CA LYS A 2 -12.44 -3.07 4.42
C LYS A 2 -11.20 -2.40 5.05
N ASN A 3 -11.38 -1.59 6.10
CA ASN A 3 -10.26 -0.92 6.79
C ASN A 3 -9.83 -1.63 8.07
N LYS A 4 -10.59 -2.64 8.53
CA LYS A 4 -10.30 -3.34 9.78
C LYS A 4 -8.91 -3.97 9.79
N ILE A 5 -8.40 -4.42 8.64
CA ILE A 5 -7.05 -4.99 8.48
C ILE A 5 -5.91 -4.03 8.88
N PHE A 6 -6.18 -2.72 8.96
CA PHE A 6 -5.22 -1.72 9.41
C PHE A 6 -5.38 -1.35 10.89
N ASP A 7 -6.37 -1.92 11.58
CA ASP A 7 -6.57 -1.68 13.01
C ASP A 7 -5.50 -2.40 13.82
N GLU A 8 -4.95 -1.71 14.82
CA GLU A 8 -3.89 -2.20 15.70
C GLU A 8 -4.26 -3.51 16.43
N LYS A 9 -5.56 -3.79 16.58
CA LYS A 9 -6.11 -4.92 17.34
C LYS A 9 -6.58 -6.11 16.48
N MET A 10 -6.22 -6.18 15.20
CA MET A 10 -6.51 -7.36 14.36
C MET A 10 -5.58 -8.52 14.71
N GLY A 11 -6.00 -9.36 15.66
CA GLY A 11 -5.37 -10.64 15.97
C GLY A 11 -4.35 -10.56 17.12
N GLY A 12 -4.56 -11.39 18.14
CA GLY A 12 -3.67 -11.47 19.30
C GLY A 12 -2.20 -11.66 18.89
N ARG A 13 -1.31 -10.85 19.47
CA ARG A 13 0.16 -10.88 19.33
C ARG A 13 0.75 -10.68 17.91
N THR A 14 -0.06 -10.57 16.86
CA THR A 14 0.40 -10.34 15.47
C THR A 14 -0.49 -9.32 14.79
N GLY A 15 0.06 -8.17 14.39
CA GLY A 15 -0.69 -7.05 13.81
C GLY A 15 0.10 -5.74 13.72
N HIS A 16 1.22 -5.64 14.45
CA HIS A 16 2.03 -4.42 14.47
C HIS A 16 2.67 -4.07 13.13
N GLY A 17 3.06 -5.05 12.30
CA GLY A 17 3.77 -4.78 11.05
C GLY A 17 2.95 -3.96 10.05
N LEU A 18 1.75 -4.44 9.71
CA LEU A 18 0.87 -3.75 8.75
C LEU A 18 0.31 -2.46 9.34
N HIS A 19 -0.03 -2.44 10.64
CA HIS A 19 -0.45 -1.22 11.32
C HIS A 19 0.68 -0.16 11.32
N PHE A 20 1.91 -0.54 11.63
CA PHE A 20 3.07 0.35 11.62
C PHE A 20 3.33 0.92 10.23
N VAL A 21 3.31 0.09 9.19
CA VAL A 21 3.46 0.55 7.81
C VAL A 21 2.32 1.50 7.42
N PHE A 22 1.08 1.17 7.75
CA PHE A 22 -0.07 2.04 7.50
C PHE A 22 0.11 3.40 8.19
N ARG A 23 0.49 3.42 9.47
CA ARG A 23 0.74 4.65 10.24
C ARG A 23 1.90 5.45 9.68
N LEU A 24 3.00 4.81 9.31
CA LEU A 24 4.16 5.45 8.73
C LEU A 24 3.80 6.15 7.42
N LEU A 25 3.09 5.45 6.53
CA LEU A 25 2.64 6.01 5.26
C LEU A 25 1.67 7.18 5.47
N GLN A 26 0.75 7.09 6.42
CA GLN A 26 -0.14 8.22 6.76
C GLN A 26 0.62 9.45 7.24
N VAL A 27 1.61 9.27 8.13
CA VAL A 27 2.45 10.38 8.63
C VAL A 27 3.28 11.03 7.50
N THR A 28 3.70 10.25 6.49
CA THR A 28 4.43 10.78 5.33
C THR A 28 3.52 11.32 4.22
N GLY A 29 2.19 11.36 4.42
CA GLY A 29 1.22 11.82 3.42
C GLY A 29 1.01 10.83 2.26
N MET A 30 1.40 9.57 2.45
CA MET A 30 1.19 8.47 1.52
C MET A 30 -0.03 7.62 1.92
N GLY A 31 -0.59 6.90 0.95
CA GLY A 31 -1.72 5.99 1.17
C GLY A 31 -1.33 4.54 0.95
N ILE A 32 -2.01 3.61 1.61
CA ILE A 32 -1.97 2.18 1.27
C ILE A 32 -3.39 1.61 1.27
N ARG A 33 -3.69 0.76 0.29
CA ARG A 33 -4.96 0.02 0.22
C ARG A 33 -4.72 -1.42 -0.20
N GLU A 34 -5.59 -2.31 0.25
CA GLU A 34 -5.64 -3.67 -0.27
C GLU A 34 -6.36 -3.69 -1.63
N ALA A 35 -5.80 -4.42 -2.58
CA ALA A 35 -6.36 -4.67 -3.91
C ALA A 35 -6.22 -6.17 -4.24
N PRO A 36 -6.83 -7.05 -3.44
CA PRO A 36 -6.65 -8.49 -3.57
C PRO A 36 -7.33 -8.98 -4.86
N GLU A 37 -6.77 -10.02 -5.46
CA GLU A 37 -7.40 -10.76 -6.55
C GLU A 37 -7.65 -12.19 -6.06
N PRO A 38 -8.90 -12.70 -6.12
CA PRO A 38 -9.23 -14.04 -5.61
C PRO A 38 -8.27 -15.10 -6.18
N GLY A 39 -7.76 -15.96 -5.30
CA GLY A 39 -6.81 -17.02 -5.69
C GLY A 39 -5.37 -16.54 -5.93
N LYS A 40 -5.07 -15.24 -5.81
CA LYS A 40 -3.70 -14.69 -6.01
C LYS A 40 -3.06 -14.13 -4.73
N GLY A 41 -3.64 -14.45 -3.57
CA GLY A 41 -3.15 -13.98 -2.28
C GLY A 41 -3.47 -12.50 -2.02
N ALA A 42 -2.63 -11.86 -1.20
CA ALA A 42 -2.80 -10.47 -0.80
C ALA A 42 -1.98 -9.53 -1.68
N ARG A 43 -2.61 -8.46 -2.16
CA ARG A 43 -1.95 -7.40 -2.93
C ARG A 43 -2.27 -6.06 -2.30
N PHE A 44 -1.24 -5.26 -2.08
CA PHE A 44 -1.37 -3.91 -1.57
C PHE A 44 -0.90 -2.90 -2.62
N VAL A 45 -1.55 -1.75 -2.67
CA VAL A 45 -1.19 -0.63 -3.53
C VAL A 45 -0.83 0.54 -2.62
N ILE A 46 0.39 1.06 -2.78
CA ILE A 46 0.86 2.26 -2.09
C ILE A 46 0.74 3.44 -3.05
N GLN A 47 0.05 4.49 -2.62
CA GLN A 47 -0.10 5.75 -3.35
C GLN A 47 0.97 6.72 -2.87
N VAL A 48 1.88 7.08 -3.76
CA VAL A 48 2.97 8.02 -3.48
C VAL A 48 2.71 9.34 -4.21
N PRO A 49 2.72 10.49 -3.52
CA PRO A 49 2.62 11.80 -4.17
C PRO A 49 3.75 12.00 -5.19
N LYS A 50 3.46 12.65 -6.33
CA LYS A 50 4.45 12.89 -7.40
C LYS A 50 5.69 13.63 -6.91
N CYS A 51 5.53 14.56 -5.96
CA CYS A 51 6.63 15.31 -5.38
C CYS A 51 7.59 14.45 -4.54
N CYS A 52 7.14 13.28 -4.05
CA CYS A 52 7.93 12.38 -3.22
C CYS A 52 8.66 11.30 -4.03
N VAL A 53 8.51 11.27 -5.36
CA VAL A 53 9.13 10.27 -6.21
C VAL A 53 10.29 10.88 -6.99
N ARG A 54 11.50 10.38 -6.74
CA ARG A 54 12.64 10.61 -7.63
C ARG A 54 12.64 9.55 -8.73
N SER A 55 11.85 9.75 -9.77
CA SER A 55 11.93 8.93 -10.97
C SER A 55 13.04 9.45 -11.87
N LYS A 56 14.00 8.59 -12.25
CA LYS A 56 14.73 8.87 -13.50
C LYS A 56 13.69 8.83 -14.62
N ARG A 57 13.78 9.75 -15.58
CA ARG A 57 12.92 9.70 -16.77
C ARG A 57 13.22 8.38 -17.48
N THR A 58 12.38 7.38 -17.32
CA THR A 58 12.44 6.15 -18.10
C THR A 58 11.35 6.27 -19.14
N ASN A 59 11.74 6.38 -20.41
CA ASN A 59 10.82 6.30 -21.54
C ASN A 59 10.30 4.87 -21.64
N VAL A 60 9.33 4.52 -20.81
CA VAL A 60 8.59 3.26 -20.97
C VAL A 60 7.54 3.52 -22.04
N VAL A 61 7.83 3.10 -23.27
CA VAL A 61 6.84 3.02 -24.34
C VAL A 61 5.79 2.02 -23.86
N LEU A 62 4.62 2.52 -23.46
CA LEU A 62 3.46 1.68 -23.21
C LEU A 62 3.05 1.08 -24.56
N ARG A 63 3.45 -0.17 -24.80
CA ARG A 63 2.91 -0.97 -25.89
C ARG A 63 1.51 -1.40 -25.48
N GLU A 64 0.51 -0.71 -25.99
CA GLU A 64 -0.86 -1.22 -26.03
C GLU A 64 -0.89 -2.45 -26.97
N LYS A 65 -1.52 -3.53 -26.51
CA LYS A 65 -1.90 -4.69 -27.30
C LYS A 65 -3.39 -4.60 -27.58
#